data_AF-A0A661SQB5-F1
#
_entry.id   AF-A0A661SQB5-F1
#
_cell.length_a   1.000
_cell.length_b   1.000
_cell.length_c   1.000
_cell.angle_alpha   90.00
_cell.angle_beta   90.00
_cell.angle_gamma   90.00
#
_symmetry.space_group_name_H-M   'P 1'
#
loop_
_entity.id
_entity.type
_entity.pdbx_description
1 polymer ?
#
loop_
_entity_poly.entity_id
_entity_poly.type
_entity_poly.pdbx_seq_one_letter_code
_entity_poly.pdbx_strand_id
1 'polypeptide(L)'
;MSSSFSATGTRPNVTDSYVYDAFGNLRDRLGTTVNHYLYTGEQYDPDAGLYYLRARYYSPGNGRFASQDSWQGRISDPVTLHKYLYANANPVMYVDPTGYMSIQEINSVMRILGNISRIGIRTINAYDKATS
;
A
#
# COMPACT_ATOMS: atom_id res chain seq x y z
N MET A 1 -2.15 13.22 -5.29
CA MET A 1 -0.71 12.86 -5.35
C MET A 1 -0.25 13.04 -6.79
N SER A 2 0.98 13.51 -7.06
CA SER A 2 1.50 13.69 -8.42
C SER A 2 2.71 12.77 -8.67
N SER A 3 2.73 12.07 -9.80
CA SER A 3 3.91 11.33 -10.27
C SER A 3 4.46 11.96 -11.54
N SER A 4 5.75 12.25 -11.58
CA SER A 4 6.45 12.80 -12.76
C SER A 4 7.57 11.85 -13.19
N PHE A 5 7.64 11.52 -14.47
CA PHE A 5 8.75 10.76 -15.05
C PHE A 5 9.72 11.74 -15.73
N SER A 6 11.01 11.63 -15.41
CA SER A 6 12.07 12.51 -15.92
C SER A 6 13.13 11.69 -16.66
N ALA A 7 13.38 12.02 -17.93
CA ALA A 7 14.45 11.43 -18.71
C ALA A 7 15.63 12.43 -18.90
N THR A 8 16.74 12.10 -18.23
CA THR A 8 18.16 12.39 -18.52
C THR A 8 18.64 13.79 -18.95
N GLY A 9 19.61 14.35 -18.20
CA GLY A 9 20.66 15.24 -18.71
C GLY A 9 20.50 16.75 -18.47
N THR A 10 21.03 17.24 -17.34
CA THR A 10 21.43 18.64 -17.06
C THR A 10 20.34 19.69 -16.76
N ARG A 11 19.07 19.35 -16.81
CA ARG A 11 17.95 19.95 -16.03
C ARG A 11 16.75 19.01 -16.23
N PRO A 12 15.95 18.67 -15.20
CA PRO A 12 14.86 17.73 -15.38
C PRO A 12 13.79 18.35 -16.29
N ASN A 13 13.82 18.05 -17.58
CA ASN A 13 12.72 18.30 -18.49
C ASN A 13 11.68 17.21 -18.22
N VAL A 14 10.55 17.61 -17.65
CA VAL A 14 9.43 16.71 -17.39
C VAL A 14 8.80 16.37 -18.74
N THR A 15 8.98 15.13 -19.20
CA THR A 15 8.40 14.65 -20.46
C THR A 15 6.97 14.18 -20.28
N ASP A 16 6.68 13.57 -19.13
CA ASP A 16 5.35 13.08 -18.78
C ASP A 16 5.04 13.40 -17.30
N SER A 17 3.82 13.89 -17.04
CA SER A 17 3.34 14.17 -15.69
C SER A 17 1.92 13.64 -15.51
N TYR A 18 1.61 13.17 -14.31
CA TYR A 18 0.29 12.63 -14.00
C TYR A 18 -0.20 13.20 -12.67
N VAL A 19 -1.41 13.73 -12.67
CA VAL A 19 -2.09 14.27 -11.49
C VAL A 19 -3.22 13.33 -11.13
N TYR A 20 -3.20 12.83 -9.90
CA TYR A 20 -4.26 11.96 -9.39
C TYR A 20 -4.96 12.59 -8.19
N ASP A 21 -6.24 12.27 -8.03
CA ASP A 21 -6.92 12.50 -6.76
C ASP A 21 -6.41 11.56 -5.64
N ALA A 22 -7.01 11.67 -4.46
CA ALA A 22 -6.61 10.89 -3.29
C ALA A 22 -6.71 9.38 -3.52
N PHE A 23 -7.62 8.93 -4.39
CA PHE A 23 -7.91 7.51 -4.64
C PHE A 23 -7.24 6.98 -5.92
N GLY A 24 -6.42 7.79 -6.59
CA GLY A 24 -5.69 7.36 -7.77
C GLY A 24 -6.45 7.51 -9.09
N ASN A 25 -7.55 8.26 -9.12
CA ASN A 25 -8.18 8.63 -10.39
C ASN A 25 -7.33 9.69 -11.09
N LEU A 26 -6.98 9.45 -12.34
CA LEU A 26 -6.24 10.38 -13.17
C LEU A 26 -7.09 11.62 -13.47
N ARG A 27 -6.59 12.80 -13.09
CA ARG A 27 -7.22 14.11 -13.30
C ARG A 27 -6.60 14.87 -14.45
N ASP A 28 -5.29 14.78 -14.57
CA ASP A 28 -4.55 15.46 -15.62
C ASP A 28 -3.31 14.64 -16.01
N ARG A 29 -2.94 14.71 -17.29
CA ARG A 29 -1.79 14.02 -17.86
C ARG A 29 -1.10 14.92 -18.89
N LEU A 30 0.20 15.09 -18.69
CA LEU A 30 1.11 15.64 -19.69
C LEU A 30 1.87 14.48 -20.35
N GLY A 31 2.03 14.56 -21.67
CA GLY A 31 2.80 13.60 -22.46
C GLY A 31 2.00 12.38 -22.93
N THR A 32 2.51 11.71 -23.97
CA THR A 32 1.82 10.62 -24.67
C THR A 32 2.52 9.28 -24.49
N THR A 33 3.64 9.23 -23.76
CA THR A 33 4.40 7.99 -23.55
C THR A 33 3.53 6.98 -22.83
N VAL A 34 3.39 5.79 -23.41
CA VAL A 34 2.66 4.70 -22.75
C VAL A 34 3.41 4.30 -21.49
N ASN A 35 2.77 4.49 -20.33
CA ASN A 35 3.31 4.13 -19.04
C ASN A 35 2.35 3.16 -18.34
N HIS A 36 2.83 1.95 -18.06
CA HIS A 36 2.04 0.93 -17.39
C HIS A 36 2.07 1.07 -15.87
N TYR A 37 2.97 1.86 -15.29
CA TYR A 37 3.09 2.08 -13.84
C TYR A 37 2.69 3.51 -13.49
N LEU A 38 1.56 3.66 -12.81
CA LEU A 38 0.91 4.94 -12.59
C LEU A 38 0.80 5.22 -11.07
N TYR A 39 -0.42 5.37 -10.55
CA TYR A 39 -0.66 5.67 -9.15
C TYR A 39 0.07 4.69 -8.22
N THR A 40 0.73 5.24 -7.19
CA THR A 40 1.55 4.52 -6.20
C THR A 40 2.63 3.58 -6.79
N GLY A 41 2.98 3.74 -8.08
CA GLY A 41 3.92 2.84 -8.77
C GLY A 41 3.32 1.49 -9.16
N GLU A 42 1.99 1.36 -9.09
CA GLU A 42 1.27 0.12 -9.38
C GLU A 42 0.92 0.03 -10.87
N GLN A 43 0.81 -1.20 -11.35
CA GLN A 43 0.48 -1.45 -12.76
C GLN A 43 -0.98 -1.07 -13.03
N TYR A 44 -1.21 -0.21 -14.02
CA TYR A 44 -2.55 0.18 -14.46
C TYR A 44 -2.94 -0.58 -15.72
N ASP A 45 -4.10 -1.21 -15.68
CA ASP A 45 -4.75 -1.82 -16.84
C ASP A 45 -5.77 -0.81 -17.42
N PRO A 46 -5.48 -0.20 -18.59
CA PRO A 46 -6.36 0.78 -19.19
C PRO A 46 -7.66 0.19 -19.75
N ASP A 47 -7.67 -1.09 -20.11
CA ASP A 47 -8.87 -1.76 -20.65
C ASP A 47 -9.87 -2.06 -19.53
N ALA A 48 -9.37 -2.46 -18.37
CA ALA A 48 -10.19 -2.71 -17.18
C ALA A 48 -10.48 -1.46 -16.35
N GLY A 49 -9.64 -0.43 -16.44
CA GLY A 49 -9.71 0.76 -15.58
C GLY A 49 -9.32 0.46 -14.12
N LEU A 50 -8.45 -0.53 -13.91
CA LEU A 50 -8.08 -1.06 -12.59
C LEU A 50 -6.57 -1.01 -12.38
N TYR A 51 -6.15 -0.84 -11.13
CA TYR A 51 -4.76 -1.04 -10.73
C TYR A 51 -4.54 -2.45 -10.23
N TYR A 52 -3.47 -3.10 -10.67
CA TYR A 52 -3.06 -4.40 -10.17
C TYR A 52 -2.07 -4.26 -9.01
N LEU A 53 -2.54 -4.42 -7.78
CA LEU A 53 -1.71 -4.34 -6.57
C LEU A 53 -1.23 -5.71 -6.13
N ARG A 54 -0.58 -6.44 -7.07
CA ARG A 54 0.07 -7.76 -6.90
C ARG A 54 -0.86 -8.92 -6.52
N ALA A 55 -1.73 -8.72 -5.54
CA ALA A 55 -2.68 -9.70 -5.02
C ALA A 55 -4.12 -9.43 -5.46
N ARG A 56 -4.48 -8.15 -5.64
CA ARG A 56 -5.86 -7.74 -5.95
C ARG A 56 -5.89 -6.59 -6.95
N TYR A 57 -6.97 -6.54 -7.71
CA TYR A 57 -7.30 -5.39 -8.53
C TYR A 57 -8.01 -4.32 -7.70
N TYR A 58 -7.53 -3.08 -7.79
CA TYR A 58 -8.08 -1.91 -7.13
C TYR A 58 -8.82 -1.04 -8.14
N SER A 59 -10.04 -0.64 -7.78
CA SER A 59 -10.86 0.27 -8.56
C SER A 59 -10.73 1.69 -7.98
N PRO A 60 -9.99 2.60 -8.65
CA PRO A 60 -9.80 3.97 -8.17
C PRO A 60 -11.12 4.75 -8.17
N GLY A 61 -12.04 4.43 -9.10
CA GLY A 61 -13.35 5.10 -9.20
C GLY A 61 -14.25 4.83 -7.99
N ASN A 62 -14.14 3.65 -7.38
CA ASN A 62 -14.91 3.27 -6.18
C ASN A 62 -14.10 3.39 -4.87
N GLY A 63 -12.80 3.66 -4.96
CA GLY A 63 -11.88 3.70 -3.81
C GLY A 63 -11.77 2.37 -3.06
N ARG A 64 -12.00 1.23 -3.74
CA ARG A 64 -12.10 -0.11 -3.15
C ARG A 64 -11.47 -1.17 -4.04
N PHE A 65 -11.12 -2.31 -3.45
CA PHE A 65 -10.71 -3.49 -4.22
C PHE A 65 -11.90 -4.06 -5.01
N ALA A 66 -11.65 -4.54 -6.22
CA ALA A 66 -12.63 -5.21 -7.08
C ALA A 66 -12.88 -6.66 -6.64
N SER A 67 -11.93 -7.27 -5.91
CA SER A 67 -12.04 -8.61 -5.36
C SER A 67 -12.06 -8.60 -3.82
N GLN A 68 -12.75 -9.59 -3.26
CA GLN A 68 -12.82 -9.82 -1.82
C GLN A 68 -11.44 -10.22 -1.28
N ASP A 69 -11.07 -9.71 -0.11
CA ASP A 69 -9.92 -10.20 0.64
C ASP A 69 -10.10 -11.69 1.00
N SER A 70 -9.09 -12.49 0.66
CA SER A 70 -9.01 -13.89 1.10
C SER A 70 -8.60 -14.00 2.56
N TRP A 71 -8.00 -12.96 3.12
CA TRP A 71 -7.70 -12.86 4.55
C TRP A 71 -8.97 -12.66 5.37
N GLN A 72 -9.11 -13.42 6.46
CA GLN A 72 -10.31 -13.38 7.30
C GLN A 72 -10.38 -12.13 8.21
N GLY A 73 -9.28 -11.38 8.32
CA GLY A 73 -9.16 -10.28 9.27
C GLY A 73 -8.99 -10.76 10.72
N ARG A 74 -9.06 -9.82 11.67
CA ARG A 74 -9.07 -10.07 13.11
C ARG A 74 -10.32 -9.46 13.72
N ILE A 75 -11.04 -10.23 14.53
CA ILE A 75 -12.22 -9.74 15.27
C ILE A 75 -11.86 -8.59 16.21
N SER A 76 -10.63 -8.59 16.75
CA SER A 76 -10.10 -7.52 17.59
C SER A 76 -9.84 -6.20 16.84
N ASP A 77 -9.85 -6.23 15.51
CA ASP A 77 -9.65 -5.06 14.65
C ASP A 77 -10.74 -5.01 13.56
N PRO A 78 -11.89 -4.36 13.84
CA PRO A 78 -13.05 -4.36 12.96
C PRO A 78 -12.78 -3.83 11.56
N VAL A 79 -11.76 -2.97 11.40
CA VAL A 79 -11.35 -2.40 10.11
C VAL A 79 -10.92 -3.52 9.16
N THR A 80 -10.19 -4.50 9.66
CA THR A 80 -9.68 -5.64 8.87
C THR A 80 -10.78 -6.57 8.37
N LEU A 81 -11.99 -6.48 8.92
CA LEU A 81 -13.15 -7.25 8.47
C LEU A 81 -13.80 -6.65 7.21
N HIS A 82 -13.47 -5.41 6.84
CA HIS A 82 -13.92 -4.81 5.59
C HIS A 82 -13.10 -5.32 4.40
N LYS A 83 -13.50 -6.47 3.86
CA LYS A 83 -12.79 -7.23 2.82
C LYS A 83 -12.55 -6.54 1.47
N TYR A 84 -13.05 -5.32 1.26
CA TYR A 84 -12.87 -4.54 0.03
C TYR A 84 -12.17 -3.20 0.28
N LEU A 85 -11.75 -2.93 1.52
CA LEU A 85 -11.23 -1.64 1.92
C LEU A 85 -9.81 -1.44 1.40
N TYR A 86 -9.59 -0.36 0.66
CA TYR A 86 -8.24 0.07 0.30
C TYR A 86 -7.71 1.04 1.34
N ALA A 87 -6.46 0.85 1.78
CA ALA A 87 -5.72 1.82 2.58
C ALA A 87 -6.51 2.37 3.80
N ASN A 88 -7.31 1.51 4.46
CA ASN A 88 -8.19 1.89 5.56
C ASN A 88 -9.07 3.14 5.29
N ALA A 89 -9.59 3.27 4.06
CA ALA A 89 -10.33 4.43 3.56
C ALA A 89 -9.60 5.78 3.62
N ASN A 90 -8.29 5.80 3.93
CA ASN A 90 -7.49 7.02 3.96
C ASN A 90 -6.24 6.87 3.08
N PRO A 91 -6.42 6.87 1.75
CA PRO A 91 -5.34 6.69 0.78
C PRO A 91 -4.39 7.91 0.67
N VAL A 92 -4.71 9.02 1.35
CA VAL A 92 -3.80 10.17 1.48
C VAL A 92 -2.66 9.84 2.44
N MET A 93 -2.97 9.15 3.53
CA MET A 93 -2.01 8.80 4.58
C MET A 93 -1.49 7.37 4.44
N TYR A 94 -2.25 6.48 3.81
CA TYR A 94 -1.95 5.06 3.72
C TYR A 94 -1.87 4.59 2.27
N VAL A 95 -0.96 3.66 2.01
CA VAL A 95 -0.84 2.92 0.75
C VAL A 95 -0.78 1.45 1.12
N ASP A 96 -1.39 0.56 0.34
CA ASP A 96 -1.28 -0.90 0.48
C ASP A 96 -0.49 -1.49 -0.71
N PRO A 97 0.85 -1.58 -0.60
CA PRO A 97 1.71 -2.12 -1.66
C PRO A 97 1.58 -3.63 -1.85
N THR A 98 0.91 -4.32 -0.92
CA THR A 98 0.79 -5.78 -0.93
C THR A 98 -0.54 -6.24 -1.51
N GLY A 99 -1.51 -5.33 -1.60
CA GLY A 99 -2.90 -5.65 -1.86
C GLY A 99 -3.55 -6.45 -0.73
N TYR A 100 -2.97 -6.49 0.47
CA TYR A 100 -3.52 -7.19 1.65
C TYR A 100 -3.48 -6.34 2.92
N MET A 101 -2.51 -5.44 3.05
CA MET A 101 -2.27 -4.63 4.25
C MET A 101 -1.59 -3.32 3.88
N SER A 102 -2.06 -2.22 4.46
CA SER A 102 -1.42 -0.92 4.35
C SER A 102 0.00 -0.91 4.96
N ILE A 103 0.87 -0.01 4.48
CA ILE A 103 2.21 0.22 5.04
C ILE A 103 2.15 0.49 6.54
N GLN A 104 1.12 1.18 7.02
CA GLN A 104 0.99 1.49 8.44
C GLN A 104 0.60 0.26 9.26
N GLU A 105 -0.23 -0.63 8.73
CA GLU A 105 -0.51 -1.94 9.36
C GLU A 105 0.76 -2.78 9.41
N ILE A 106 1.54 -2.83 8.33
CA ILE A 106 2.85 -3.50 8.30
C ILE A 106 3.78 -2.92 9.38
N ASN A 107 3.88 -1.59 9.47
CA ASN A 107 4.68 -0.92 10.50
C ASN A 107 4.20 -1.22 11.92
N SER A 108 2.89 -1.31 12.12
CA SER A 108 2.29 -1.64 13.42
C SER A 108 2.56 -3.09 13.81
N VAL A 109 2.44 -4.04 12.87
CA VAL A 109 2.77 -5.45 13.06
C VAL A 109 4.26 -5.62 13.39
N MET A 110 5.16 -4.94 12.66
CA MET A 110 6.60 -5.00 12.92
C MET A 110 6.96 -4.47 14.31
N ARG A 111 6.28 -3.41 14.78
CA ARG A 111 6.45 -2.90 16.15
C ARG A 111 5.97 -3.89 17.21
N ILE A 112 4.84 -4.55 17.00
CA ILE A 112 4.31 -5.56 17.92
C ILE A 112 5.26 -6.77 18.00
N LEU A 113 5.73 -7.27 16.86
CA LEU A 113 6.70 -8.37 16.81
C LEU A 113 7.99 -8.03 17.54
N GLY A 114 8.53 -6.82 17.31
CA GLY A 114 9.72 -6.34 18.02
C GLY A 114 9.55 -6.30 19.54
N ASN A 115 8.37 -5.91 20.04
CA ASN A 115 8.06 -5.93 21.47
C ASN A 115 7.93 -7.36 22.02
N ILE A 116 7.28 -8.28 21.29
CA ILE A 116 7.17 -9.68 21.69
C ILE A 116 8.55 -10.35 21.78
N SER A 117 9.42 -10.12 20.78
CA SER A 117 10.79 -10.65 20.82
C SER A 117 11.59 -10.12 22.02
N ARG A 118 11.43 -8.83 22.37
CA ARG A 118 12.08 -8.25 23.55
C ARG A 118 11.58 -8.84 24.86
N ILE A 119 10.27 -9.12 24.97
CA ILE A 119 9.69 -9.79 26.14
C ILE A 119 10.23 -11.22 26.23
N GLY A 120 10.20 -11.97 25.12
CA GLY A 120 10.71 -13.35 25.06
C GLY A 120 12.18 -13.46 25.48
N ILE A 121 13.06 -12.59 24.97
CA ILE A 121 14.48 -12.56 25.34
C ILE A 121 14.67 -12.23 26.84
N ARG A 122 13.91 -11.28 27.38
CA ARG A 122 13.96 -10.94 28.81
C ARG A 122 13.51 -12.11 29.68
N THR A 123 12.47 -12.84 29.27
CA THR A 123 11.98 -14.01 29.97
C THR A 123 13.00 -15.16 29.96
N ILE A 124 13.64 -15.43 28.82
CA ILE A 124 14.69 -16.45 28.70
C ILE A 124 15.89 -16.08 29.58
N ASN A 125 16.37 -14.84 29.51
CA ASN A 125 17.50 -14.40 30.33
C ASN A 125 17.19 -14.40 31.84
N ALA A 126 15.93 -14.15 32.22
CA ALA A 126 15.50 -14.23 33.61
C ALA A 126 15.40 -15.69 34.09
N TYR A 127 14.94 -16.60 33.22
CA TYR A 127 14.94 -18.04 33.49
C TYR A 127 16.37 -18.56 33.67
N ASP A 128 17.28 -18.26 32.74
CA ASP A 128 18.67 -18.70 32.81
C ASP A 128 19.34 -18.24 34.11
N LYS A 129 19.12 -16.99 34.53
CA LYS A 129 19.63 -16.45 35.81
C LYS A 129 19.03 -17.10 37.07
N ALA A 130 17.81 -17.61 36.98
CA ALA A 130 17.14 -18.24 38.12
C ALA A 130 17.50 -19.73 38.27
N THR A 131 18.06 -20.33 37.21
CA THR A 131 18.43 -21.76 37.18
C THR A 131 19.95 -22.01 37.20
N SER A 132 20.75 -20.95 37.06
CA SER A 132 22.20 -20.91 37.31
C SER A 132 22.52 -20.61 38.77
#